data_AF-A0A830BJX3-F1
#
_entry.id   AF-A0A830BJX3-F1
#
_cell.length_a   1.000
_cell.length_b   1.000
_cell.length_c   1.000
_cell.angle_alpha   90.00
_cell.angle_beta   90.00
_cell.angle_gamma   90.00
#
_symmetry.space_group_name_H-M   'P 1'
#
loop_
_entity.id
_entity.type
_entity.pdbx_description
1 polymer ?
#
loop_
_entity_poly.entity_id
_entity_poly.type
_entity_poly.pdbx_seq_one_letter_code
_entity_poly.pdbx_strand_id
1 'polypeptide(L)'
;MKSAMLPLDFKEFQEKVSTLLRPWQRSFQFWFRAVDIYTGYKVFQVRVNLEKDLEKRETMWEKQHEVAADKIYNMCADLGGFFLKVAQIIGKPDLAPAAWVRRLVTLCDQAPATPYNVIKIVLEKELGQSVEEIFERFDADPLGSASIAQSFVPINWCNAKDYQNFGFRCLNLFLKASVHRARLKGDKSDVVVKVQHPGVQDLMMTDIRNLQAFALYMQKTDIKFDLYSVTKEMEKQLQNFMSLDYASIYMYSIAYDSKIGYEFNFLREADAMEKIRRFLRVLVMEYVDGVPILKLGDEMAKRGIKPGGQVAAVAKQNILKSLTLAYGQMILRSGFFHADPHPGNILICRGSEVALLDYGQVKDLPEKLRLGYASLVLAIADNDPIKASESYRPKPTDASGVAEDSALTTS
;
A
#
# COMPACT_ATOMS: atom_id res chain seq x y z
N MET A 1 13.88 -55.06 -8.01
CA MET A 1 13.05 -53.98 -7.45
C MET A 1 13.62 -53.55 -6.10
N LYS A 2 14.43 -52.50 -6.05
CA LYS A 2 14.76 -51.81 -4.81
C LYS A 2 14.06 -50.46 -4.85
N SER A 3 13.00 -50.34 -4.05
CA SER A 3 12.34 -49.07 -3.77
C SER A 3 13.33 -48.18 -3.02
N ALA A 4 13.76 -47.09 -3.64
CA ALA A 4 14.50 -46.04 -2.98
C ALA A 4 13.50 -45.15 -2.24
N MET A 5 13.36 -45.34 -0.92
CA MET A 5 12.74 -44.33 -0.05
C MET A 5 13.65 -43.10 -0.05
N LEU A 6 13.17 -42.00 -0.63
CA LEU A 6 13.77 -40.67 -0.47
C LEU A 6 13.79 -40.30 1.02
N PRO A 7 14.90 -39.76 1.56
CA PRO A 7 14.94 -39.31 2.93
C PRO A 7 14.05 -38.07 3.06
N LEU A 8 13.01 -38.15 3.90
CA LEU A 8 12.21 -36.99 4.29
C LEU A 8 13.11 -35.98 5.01
N ASP A 9 13.35 -34.83 4.39
CA ASP A 9 14.05 -33.71 5.02
C ASP A 9 13.16 -33.12 6.13
N PHE A 10 13.54 -33.39 7.38
CA PHE A 10 12.82 -32.97 8.58
C PHE A 10 12.75 -31.45 8.71
N LYS A 11 13.71 -30.69 8.15
CA LYS A 11 13.66 -29.22 8.14
C LYS A 11 12.61 -28.70 7.17
N GLU A 12 12.53 -29.30 5.98
CA GLU A 12 11.51 -28.96 4.99
C GLU A 12 10.10 -29.32 5.51
N PHE A 13 9.98 -30.43 6.23
CA PHE A 13 8.74 -30.80 6.92
C PHE A 13 8.38 -29.83 8.05
N GLN A 14 9.34 -29.44 8.90
CA GLN A 14 9.12 -28.44 9.95
C GLN A 14 8.75 -27.05 9.38
N GLU A 15 9.38 -26.61 8.31
CA GLU A 15 9.02 -25.37 7.61
C GLU A 15 7.62 -25.46 7.00
N LYS A 16 7.26 -26.56 6.35
CA LYS A 16 5.90 -26.79 5.83
C LYS A 16 4.84 -26.81 6.94
N VAL A 17 5.11 -27.49 8.05
CA VAL A 17 4.19 -27.52 9.20
C VAL A 17 4.07 -26.14 9.85
N SER A 18 5.18 -25.41 10.03
CA SER A 18 5.16 -24.06 10.60
C SER A 18 4.42 -23.06 9.71
N THR A 19 4.55 -23.16 8.38
CA THR A 19 3.84 -22.30 7.42
C THR A 19 2.34 -22.60 7.37
N LEU A 20 1.94 -23.87 7.53
CA LEU A 20 0.54 -24.29 7.65
C LEU A 20 -0.12 -23.84 8.95
N LEU A 21 0.61 -23.84 10.07
CA LEU A 21 0.10 -23.45 11.38
C LEU A 21 0.12 -21.92 11.61
N ARG A 22 0.94 -21.19 10.85
CA ARG A 22 1.13 -19.74 11.00
C ARG A 22 -0.19 -18.93 10.94
N PRO A 23 -1.15 -19.19 10.01
CA PRO A 23 -2.44 -18.49 10.00
C PRO A 23 -3.26 -18.72 11.28
N TRP A 24 -3.27 -19.95 11.80
CA TRP A 24 -3.99 -20.30 13.02
C TRP A 24 -3.39 -19.63 14.26
N GLN A 25 -2.06 -19.71 14.39
CA GLN A 25 -1.34 -19.04 15.47
C GLN A 25 -1.60 -17.53 15.46
N ARG A 26 -1.64 -16.93 14.25
CA ARG A 26 -1.89 -15.50 14.06
C ARG A 26 -3.30 -15.10 14.47
N SER A 27 -4.31 -15.89 14.08
CA SER A 27 -5.70 -15.68 14.51
C SER A 27 -5.82 -15.78 16.03
N PHE A 28 -5.19 -16.78 16.65
CA PHE A 28 -5.20 -16.92 18.11
C PHE A 28 -4.58 -15.70 18.80
N GLN A 29 -3.41 -15.25 18.34
CA GLN A 29 -2.74 -14.06 18.88
C GLN A 29 -3.60 -12.79 18.73
N PHE A 30 -4.27 -12.61 17.59
CA PHE A 30 -5.20 -11.50 17.40
C PHE A 30 -6.36 -11.57 18.41
N TRP A 31 -7.08 -12.69 18.48
CA TRP A 31 -8.27 -12.81 19.32
C TRP A 31 -7.93 -12.69 20.81
N PHE A 32 -6.84 -13.31 21.27
CA PHE A 32 -6.39 -13.19 22.65
C PHE A 32 -6.17 -11.73 23.06
N ARG A 33 -5.47 -10.95 22.22
CA ARG A 33 -5.19 -9.52 22.48
C ARG A 33 -6.43 -8.64 22.31
N ALA A 34 -7.25 -8.91 21.30
CA ALA A 34 -8.49 -8.17 21.06
C ALA A 34 -9.48 -8.33 22.23
N VAL A 35 -9.61 -9.55 22.77
CA VAL A 35 -10.45 -9.82 23.96
C VAL A 35 -9.90 -9.10 25.20
N ASP A 36 -8.59 -9.12 25.43
CA ASP A 36 -7.97 -8.40 26.56
C ASP A 36 -8.20 -6.87 26.48
N ILE A 37 -8.07 -6.28 25.29
CA ILE A 37 -8.37 -4.86 25.07
C ILE A 37 -9.86 -4.58 25.31
N TYR A 38 -10.74 -5.38 24.71
CA TYR A 38 -12.20 -5.21 24.81
C TYR A 38 -12.71 -5.35 26.24
N THR A 39 -12.30 -6.42 26.94
CA THR A 39 -12.67 -6.65 28.33
C THR A 39 -12.15 -5.55 29.25
N GLY A 40 -10.95 -5.02 28.97
CA GLY A 40 -10.43 -3.82 29.63
C GLY A 40 -11.38 -2.63 29.53
N TYR A 41 -11.87 -2.32 28.33
CA TYR A 41 -12.87 -1.27 28.13
C TYR A 41 -14.21 -1.55 28.82
N LYS A 42 -14.69 -2.81 28.79
CA LYS A 42 -15.96 -3.18 29.44
C LYS A 42 -15.91 -3.07 30.95
N VAL A 43 -14.85 -3.57 31.56
CA VAL A 43 -14.63 -3.42 33.01
C VAL A 43 -14.50 -1.94 33.37
N PHE A 44 -13.81 -1.16 32.54
CA PHE A 44 -13.71 0.29 32.73
C PHE A 44 -15.07 1.01 32.62
N GLN A 45 -15.89 0.68 31.61
CA GLN A 45 -17.23 1.25 31.43
C GLN A 45 -18.11 1.05 32.67
N VAL A 46 -18.04 -0.12 33.31
CA VAL A 46 -18.76 -0.37 34.57
C VAL A 46 -18.23 0.53 35.69
N ARG A 47 -16.91 0.66 35.84
CA ARG A 47 -16.28 1.48 36.89
C ARG A 47 -16.59 2.97 36.73
N VAL A 48 -16.49 3.52 35.52
CA VAL A 48 -16.71 4.95 35.25
C VAL A 48 -18.18 5.35 35.35
N ASN A 49 -19.11 4.39 35.23
CA ASN A 49 -20.54 4.63 35.46
C ASN A 49 -20.89 4.74 36.96
N LEU A 50 -20.02 4.26 37.86
CA LEU A 50 -20.16 4.44 39.31
C LEU A 50 -19.61 5.79 39.79
N GLU A 51 -18.75 6.42 39.00
CA GLU A 51 -18.17 7.74 39.29
C GLU A 51 -19.16 8.85 38.93
N LYS A 52 -19.42 9.76 39.86
CA LYS A 52 -20.39 10.86 39.68
C LYS A 52 -19.72 12.16 39.25
N ASP A 53 -18.42 12.29 39.50
CA ASP A 53 -17.61 13.47 39.20
C ASP A 53 -17.20 13.50 37.72
N LEU A 54 -17.62 14.52 36.98
CA LEU A 54 -17.40 14.62 35.53
C LEU A 54 -15.92 14.77 35.17
N GLU A 55 -15.16 15.57 35.91
CA GLU A 55 -13.74 15.82 35.63
C GLU A 55 -12.89 14.56 35.90
N LYS A 56 -13.26 13.81 36.94
CA LYS A 56 -12.67 12.49 37.20
C LYS A 56 -13.02 11.48 36.12
N ARG A 57 -14.25 11.47 35.60
CA ARG A 57 -14.65 10.56 34.50
C ARG A 57 -13.82 10.82 33.25
N GLU A 58 -13.60 12.07 32.87
CA GLU A 58 -12.76 12.42 31.72
C GLU A 58 -11.31 11.96 31.91
N THR A 59 -10.73 12.22 33.09
CA THR A 59 -9.37 11.76 33.43
C THR A 59 -9.26 10.23 33.40
N MET A 60 -10.28 9.54 33.90
CA MET A 60 -10.37 8.08 33.87
C MET A 60 -10.42 7.55 32.43
N TRP A 61 -11.18 8.19 31.53
CA TRP A 61 -11.27 7.80 30.11
C TRP A 61 -9.93 7.96 29.40
N GLU A 62 -9.24 9.09 29.59
CA GLU A 62 -7.93 9.31 28.97
C GLU A 62 -6.92 8.26 29.41
N LYS A 63 -6.86 7.94 30.71
CA LYS A 63 -5.98 6.90 31.24
C LYS A 63 -6.30 5.52 30.68
N GLN A 64 -7.59 5.19 30.52
CA GLN A 64 -7.99 3.93 29.88
C GLN A 64 -7.58 3.89 28.42
N HIS A 65 -7.69 5.01 27.70
CA HIS A 65 -7.25 5.14 26.32
C HIS A 65 -5.74 4.97 26.17
N GLU A 66 -4.93 5.47 27.11
CA GLU A 66 -3.47 5.26 27.13
C GLU A 66 -3.11 3.78 27.31
N VAL A 67 -3.73 3.10 28.29
CA VAL A 67 -3.49 1.66 28.51
C VAL A 67 -3.89 0.84 27.28
N ALA A 68 -5.04 1.16 26.67
CA ALA A 68 -5.48 0.50 25.45
C ALA A 68 -4.54 0.80 24.27
N ALA A 69 -4.04 2.03 24.15
CA ALA A 69 -3.13 2.43 23.08
C ALA A 69 -1.85 1.59 23.10
N ASP A 70 -1.27 1.34 24.28
CA ASP A 70 -0.09 0.47 24.41
C ASP A 70 -0.38 -0.98 24.03
N LYS A 71 -1.54 -1.52 24.42
CA LYS A 71 -1.94 -2.88 24.04
C LYS A 71 -2.16 -3.01 22.53
N ILE A 72 -2.84 -2.04 21.91
CA ILE A 72 -3.05 -2.02 20.46
C ILE A 72 -1.71 -1.85 19.73
N TYR A 73 -0.83 -0.98 20.23
CA TYR A 73 0.51 -0.80 19.68
C TYR A 73 1.28 -2.13 19.66
N ASN A 74 1.35 -2.82 20.80
CA ASN A 74 2.05 -4.10 20.90
C ASN A 74 1.41 -5.17 20.01
N MET A 75 0.08 -5.22 19.94
CA MET A 75 -0.64 -6.10 19.01
C MET A 75 -0.23 -5.83 17.55
N CYS A 76 -0.26 -4.57 17.11
CA CYS A 76 0.09 -4.21 15.75
C CYS A 76 1.58 -4.44 15.43
N ALA A 77 2.47 -4.13 16.38
CA ALA A 77 3.90 -4.34 16.25
C ALA A 77 4.26 -5.83 16.10
N ASP A 78 3.75 -6.68 16.99
CA ASP A 78 4.06 -8.12 17.00
C ASP A 78 3.42 -8.85 15.83
N LEU A 79 2.18 -8.49 15.50
CA LEU A 79 1.47 -9.12 14.38
C LEU A 79 2.03 -8.64 13.04
N GLY A 80 2.51 -7.41 12.93
CA GLY A 80 3.10 -6.88 11.70
C GLY A 80 2.15 -6.87 10.49
N GLY A 81 2.69 -6.50 9.32
CA GLY A 81 2.00 -6.58 8.03
C GLY A 81 0.66 -5.85 8.03
N PHE A 82 -0.44 -6.57 7.83
CA PHE A 82 -1.80 -6.01 7.79
C PHE A 82 -2.13 -5.11 9.00
N PHE A 83 -1.78 -5.51 10.22
CA PHE A 83 -2.15 -4.75 11.41
C PHE A 83 -1.36 -3.46 11.60
N LEU A 84 -0.14 -3.36 11.06
CA LEU A 84 0.59 -2.10 10.99
C LEU A 84 -0.14 -1.11 10.06
N LYS A 85 -0.71 -1.59 8.95
CA LYS A 85 -1.53 -0.74 8.08
C LYS A 85 -2.81 -0.28 8.76
N VAL A 86 -3.51 -1.18 9.43
CA VAL A 86 -4.71 -0.84 10.22
C VAL A 86 -4.37 0.23 11.25
N ALA A 87 -3.25 0.10 11.95
CA ALA A 87 -2.79 1.09 12.92
C ALA A 87 -2.52 2.47 12.29
N GLN A 88 -1.99 2.54 11.06
CA GLN A 88 -1.78 3.81 10.37
C GLN A 88 -3.07 4.48 9.91
N ILE A 89 -4.09 3.69 9.57
CA ILE A 89 -5.42 4.22 9.22
C ILE A 89 -6.09 4.76 10.48
N ILE A 90 -6.13 3.96 11.55
CA ILE A 90 -6.74 4.33 12.83
C ILE A 90 -5.95 5.45 13.53
N GLY A 91 -4.64 5.49 13.34
CA GLY A 91 -3.75 6.50 13.89
C GLY A 91 -3.83 7.87 13.21
N LYS A 92 -4.75 8.07 12.26
CA LYS A 92 -5.07 9.41 11.76
C LYS A 92 -5.88 10.19 12.81
N PRO A 93 -5.67 11.52 12.92
CA PRO A 93 -6.56 12.37 13.71
C PRO A 93 -8.03 12.12 13.35
N ASP A 94 -8.91 12.27 14.34
CA ASP A 94 -10.37 12.14 14.22
C ASP A 94 -10.94 10.72 14.09
N LEU A 95 -10.12 9.70 13.82
CA LEU A 95 -10.58 8.30 13.71
C LEU A 95 -10.47 7.50 15.01
N ALA A 96 -9.73 8.01 16.00
CA ALA A 96 -9.48 7.32 17.26
C ALA A 96 -9.22 8.32 18.41
N PRO A 97 -9.33 7.87 19.68
CA PRO A 97 -8.93 8.67 20.82
C PRO A 97 -7.49 9.19 20.69
N ALA A 98 -7.23 10.40 21.21
CA ALA A 98 -5.95 11.07 21.04
C ALA A 98 -4.76 10.21 21.53
N ALA A 99 -4.93 9.46 22.63
CA ALA A 99 -3.91 8.53 23.12
C ALA A 99 -3.55 7.43 22.11
N TRP A 100 -4.53 6.90 21.37
CA TRP A 100 -4.28 5.91 20.32
C TRP A 100 -3.48 6.54 19.18
N VAL A 101 -3.92 7.70 18.70
CA VAL A 101 -3.25 8.44 17.62
C VAL A 101 -1.79 8.72 17.97
N ARG A 102 -1.52 9.30 19.15
CA ARG A 102 -0.16 9.59 19.65
C ARG A 102 0.73 8.36 19.65
N ARG A 103 0.18 7.18 19.93
CA ARG A 103 0.94 5.94 20.04
C ARG A 103 1.12 5.25 18.69
N LEU A 104 0.05 5.06 17.94
CA LEU A 104 0.04 4.30 16.69
C LEU A 104 0.80 5.00 15.56
N VAL A 105 0.89 6.34 15.57
CA VAL A 105 1.70 7.10 14.59
C VAL A 105 3.20 6.74 14.68
N THR A 106 3.65 6.21 15.82
CA THR A 106 5.06 5.79 16.03
C THR A 106 5.38 4.40 15.48
N LEU A 107 4.38 3.66 14.97
CA LEU A 107 4.60 2.34 14.38
C LEU A 107 5.26 2.46 13.01
N CYS A 108 6.51 1.98 12.94
CA CYS A 108 7.25 1.79 11.70
C CYS A 108 7.26 0.31 11.32
N ASP A 109 7.28 -0.01 10.02
CA ASP A 109 7.56 -1.36 9.56
C ASP A 109 9.07 -1.61 9.54
N GLN A 110 9.50 -2.62 10.28
CA GLN A 110 10.84 -3.20 10.17
C GLN A 110 10.67 -4.64 9.68
N ALA A 111 10.31 -4.79 8.40
CA ALA A 111 10.20 -6.12 7.81
C ALA A 111 11.60 -6.72 7.63
N PRO A 112 11.92 -7.87 8.25
CA PRO A 112 13.16 -8.55 7.97
C PRO A 112 13.20 -8.98 6.50
N ALA A 113 14.38 -8.92 5.89
CA ALA A 113 14.56 -9.36 4.51
C ALA A 113 14.34 -10.88 4.42
N THR A 114 13.52 -11.32 3.47
CA THR A 114 13.38 -12.74 3.15
C THR A 114 14.69 -13.23 2.52
N PRO A 115 15.28 -14.34 3.02
CA PRO A 115 16.50 -14.90 2.47
C PRO A 115 16.43 -15.12 0.94
N TYR A 116 17.53 -14.84 0.24
CA TYR A 116 17.57 -14.89 -1.22
C TYR A 116 17.23 -16.27 -1.79
N ASN A 117 17.60 -17.36 -1.12
CA ASN A 117 17.25 -18.72 -1.56
C ASN A 117 15.72 -18.93 -1.68
N VAL A 118 14.94 -18.37 -0.75
CA VAL A 118 13.48 -18.43 -0.80
C VAL A 118 12.94 -17.59 -1.96
N ILE A 119 13.52 -16.40 -2.18
CA ILE A 119 13.15 -15.51 -3.29
C ILE A 119 13.47 -16.16 -4.64
N LYS A 120 14.64 -16.79 -4.77
CA LYS A 120 15.07 -17.52 -5.96
C LYS A 120 14.08 -18.63 -6.33
N ILE A 121 13.63 -19.43 -5.35
CA ILE A 121 12.63 -20.48 -5.59
C ILE A 121 11.32 -19.89 -6.14
N VAL A 122 10.86 -18.76 -5.59
CA VAL A 122 9.65 -18.09 -6.11
C VAL A 122 9.89 -17.59 -7.54
N LEU A 123 11.02 -16.94 -7.80
CA LEU A 123 11.39 -16.45 -9.13
C LEU A 123 11.41 -17.56 -10.18
N GLU A 124 12.14 -18.64 -9.94
CA GLU A 124 12.29 -19.72 -10.91
C GLU A 124 10.98 -20.46 -11.16
N LYS A 125 10.14 -20.59 -10.12
CA LYS A 125 8.81 -21.17 -10.26
C LYS A 125 7.88 -20.31 -11.11
N GLU A 126 7.89 -18.99 -10.92
CA GLU A 126 7.02 -18.06 -11.65
C GLU A 126 7.50 -17.82 -13.09
N LEU A 127 8.82 -17.81 -13.31
CA LEU A 127 9.43 -17.56 -14.62
C LEU A 127 9.62 -18.84 -15.45
N GLY A 128 9.56 -20.02 -14.82
CA GLY A 128 9.71 -21.32 -15.49
C GLY A 128 11.14 -21.64 -15.97
N GLN A 129 12.12 -20.78 -15.67
CA GLN A 129 13.54 -20.95 -15.99
C GLN A 129 14.40 -20.53 -14.80
N SER A 130 15.67 -20.95 -14.79
CA SER A 130 16.59 -20.55 -13.72
C SER A 130 16.93 -19.06 -13.80
N VAL A 131 17.22 -18.45 -12.65
CA VAL A 131 17.62 -17.02 -12.60
C VAL A 131 18.86 -16.79 -13.47
N GLU A 132 19.80 -17.74 -13.46
CA GLU A 132 21.04 -17.69 -14.24
C GLU A 132 20.82 -17.84 -15.75
N GLU A 133 19.69 -18.42 -16.19
CA GLU A 133 19.33 -18.50 -17.61
C GLU A 133 18.79 -17.16 -18.13
N ILE A 134 17.99 -16.46 -17.33
CA ILE A 134 17.29 -15.22 -17.71
C ILE A 134 18.18 -13.99 -17.56
N PHE A 135 18.89 -13.89 -16.43
CA PHE A 135 19.63 -12.70 -16.05
C PHE A 135 21.14 -12.89 -16.27
N GLU A 136 21.79 -11.90 -16.87
CA GLU A 136 23.26 -11.82 -16.91
C GLU A 136 23.80 -11.51 -15.51
N ARG A 137 23.08 -10.67 -14.76
CA ARG A 137 23.40 -10.28 -13.39
C ARG A 137 22.13 -10.18 -12.58
N PHE A 138 22.16 -10.71 -11.36
CA PHE A 138 21.08 -10.54 -10.38
C PHE A 138 21.71 -10.26 -9.00
N ASP A 139 21.38 -9.11 -8.40
CA ASP A 139 21.90 -8.74 -7.08
C ASP A 139 21.11 -9.49 -5.99
N ALA A 140 21.76 -10.42 -5.30
CA ALA A 140 21.14 -11.26 -4.26
C ALA A 140 20.70 -10.43 -3.04
N ASP A 141 21.44 -9.37 -2.72
CA ASP A 141 21.04 -8.40 -1.71
C ASP A 141 19.93 -7.51 -2.27
N PRO A 142 18.77 -7.43 -1.60
CA PRO A 142 17.69 -6.59 -2.07
C PRO A 142 18.09 -5.11 -1.99
N LEU A 143 17.73 -4.33 -3.00
CA LEU A 143 17.69 -2.86 -2.89
C LEU A 143 16.80 -2.46 -1.70
N GLY A 144 15.73 -3.23 -1.46
CA GLY A 144 15.06 -3.36 -0.17
C GLY A 144 13.62 -3.86 -0.26
N SER A 145 12.73 -3.43 0.64
CA SER A 145 11.31 -3.81 0.62
C SER A 145 10.52 -3.03 -0.42
N ALA A 146 9.53 -3.66 -1.06
CA ALA A 146 8.71 -3.14 -2.18
C ALA A 146 8.31 -1.66 -2.06
N SER A 147 7.99 -1.26 -0.84
CA SER A 147 7.52 0.05 -0.44
C SER A 147 8.56 1.17 -0.43
N ILE A 148 9.85 0.84 -0.40
CA ILE A 148 10.96 1.79 -0.20
C ILE A 148 12.19 1.45 -1.09
N ALA A 149 12.20 0.29 -1.75
CA ALA A 149 13.41 -0.30 -2.35
C ALA A 149 14.14 0.55 -3.40
N GLN A 150 13.40 1.16 -4.33
CA GLN A 150 14.02 2.03 -5.33
C GLN A 150 14.33 3.42 -4.78
N SER A 151 13.85 3.76 -3.58
CA SER A 151 14.06 5.04 -2.92
C SER A 151 15.05 5.01 -1.75
N PHE A 152 15.88 3.97 -1.65
CA PHE A 152 16.44 3.52 -0.38
C PHE A 152 17.12 4.58 0.50
N VAL A 153 16.67 4.65 1.76
CA VAL A 153 17.35 5.22 2.95
C VAL A 153 17.90 4.01 3.75
N PRO A 154 19.17 4.00 4.17
CA PRO A 154 19.73 2.86 4.90
C PRO A 154 19.00 2.57 6.22
N ILE A 155 18.79 1.28 6.51
CA ILE A 155 18.04 0.74 7.66
C ILE A 155 18.69 1.08 9.03
N ASN A 156 19.97 1.46 9.06
CA ASN A 156 20.74 1.65 10.30
C ASN A 156 20.62 3.05 10.95
N TRP A 157 19.60 3.85 10.62
CA TRP A 157 19.46 5.23 11.13
C TRP A 157 18.22 5.44 12.03
N CYS A 158 18.08 4.61 13.07
CA CYS A 158 17.21 4.92 14.21
C CYS A 158 18.04 5.29 15.43
N ASN A 159 18.30 6.59 15.62
CA ASN A 159 18.60 7.16 16.93
C ASN A 159 17.33 7.82 17.46
N ALA A 160 16.96 7.48 18.69
CA ALA A 160 15.71 7.86 19.34
C ALA A 160 15.55 9.37 19.66
N LYS A 161 16.36 10.26 19.08
CA LYS A 161 16.40 11.70 19.41
C LYS A 161 15.79 12.64 18.37
N ASP A 162 15.47 12.18 17.17
CA ASP A 162 14.95 13.04 16.07
C ASP A 162 13.41 12.99 15.90
N TYR A 163 12.68 12.64 16.97
CA TYR A 163 11.25 12.32 16.94
C TYR A 163 10.29 13.47 16.57
N GLN A 164 10.74 14.73 16.49
CA GLN A 164 9.83 15.87 16.37
C GLN A 164 9.47 16.31 14.93
N ASN A 165 10.11 15.77 13.88
CA ASN A 165 9.93 16.30 12.51
C ASN A 165 9.49 15.30 11.41
N PHE A 166 9.03 14.10 11.74
CA PHE A 166 8.70 13.09 10.70
C PHE A 166 7.25 12.58 10.76
N GLY A 167 6.35 13.25 10.05
CA GLY A 167 4.95 12.83 9.86
C GLY A 167 4.67 11.91 8.66
N PHE A 168 5.68 11.47 7.90
CA PHE A 168 5.47 10.82 6.60
C PHE A 168 6.46 9.68 6.27
N ARG A 169 6.91 8.88 7.24
CA ARG A 169 7.94 7.85 6.97
C ARG A 169 7.45 6.41 6.78
N CYS A 170 6.14 6.13 6.83
CA CYS A 170 5.69 4.74 6.96
C CYS A 170 4.49 4.33 6.09
N LEU A 171 4.09 5.04 5.03
CA LEU A 171 2.78 4.74 4.42
C LEU A 171 2.72 3.53 3.48
N ASN A 172 3.86 2.96 3.10
CA ASN A 172 3.91 1.95 2.05
C ASN A 172 4.23 0.58 2.67
N LEU A 173 3.23 -0.30 2.76
CA LEU A 173 3.34 -1.58 3.49
C LEU A 173 2.57 -2.74 2.85
N PHE A 174 1.83 -2.49 1.77
CA PHE A 174 0.94 -3.52 1.25
C PHE A 174 1.68 -4.68 0.59
N LEU A 175 2.89 -4.45 0.07
CA LEU A 175 3.70 -5.49 -0.55
C LEU A 175 4.88 -5.81 0.35
N LYS A 176 4.77 -6.89 1.15
CA LYS A 176 5.95 -7.64 1.56
C LYS A 176 6.52 -8.31 0.32
N ALA A 177 7.28 -7.54 -0.45
CA ALA A 177 8.05 -8.01 -1.58
C ALA A 177 9.51 -7.58 -1.41
N SER A 178 10.42 -8.45 -1.82
CA SER A 178 11.84 -8.09 -1.95
C SER A 178 12.06 -7.50 -3.33
N VAL A 179 12.91 -6.48 -3.42
CA VAL A 179 13.19 -5.79 -4.68
C VAL A 179 14.67 -5.90 -4.97
N HIS A 180 14.99 -6.42 -6.13
CA HIS A 180 16.35 -6.71 -6.56
C HIS A 180 16.68 -5.94 -7.82
N ARG A 181 17.93 -5.52 -7.95
CA ARG A 181 18.47 -5.03 -9.22
C ARG A 181 18.96 -6.22 -10.03
N ALA A 182 18.67 -6.23 -11.32
CA ALA A 182 19.14 -7.27 -12.21
C ALA A 182 19.42 -6.69 -13.61
N ARG A 183 20.02 -7.51 -14.48
CA ARG A 183 20.22 -7.22 -15.90
C ARG A 183 19.84 -8.46 -16.70
N LEU A 184 18.96 -8.28 -17.69
CA LEU A 184 18.54 -9.35 -18.58
C LEU A 184 19.69 -9.72 -19.53
N LYS A 185 19.80 -11.00 -19.89
CA LYS A 185 20.82 -11.41 -20.87
C LYS A 185 20.58 -10.75 -22.22
N GLY A 186 21.65 -10.21 -22.80
CA GLY A 186 21.61 -9.53 -24.09
C GLY A 186 21.08 -8.09 -24.02
N ASP A 187 20.64 -7.62 -22.86
CA ASP A 187 20.25 -6.23 -22.63
C ASP A 187 21.41 -5.43 -22.02
N LYS A 188 21.45 -4.13 -22.31
CA LYS A 188 22.44 -3.19 -21.75
C LYS A 188 21.90 -2.45 -20.54
N SER A 189 20.57 -2.36 -20.41
CA SER A 189 19.90 -1.65 -19.35
C SER A 189 19.65 -2.56 -18.14
N ASP A 190 19.62 -1.94 -16.96
CA ASP A 190 19.25 -2.66 -15.74
C ASP A 190 17.74 -2.66 -15.56
N VAL A 191 17.26 -3.69 -14.87
CA VAL A 191 15.88 -3.86 -14.47
C VAL A 191 15.78 -3.98 -12.95
N VAL A 192 14.59 -3.71 -12.45
CA VAL A 192 14.19 -3.97 -11.07
C VAL A 192 13.21 -5.15 -11.07
N VAL A 193 13.51 -6.13 -10.23
CA VAL A 193 12.70 -7.34 -10.04
C VAL A 193 12.08 -7.30 -8.65
N LYS A 194 10.77 -7.04 -8.58
CA LYS A 194 9.99 -7.12 -7.33
C LYS A 194 9.43 -8.53 -7.18
N VAL A 195 9.66 -9.16 -6.03
CA VAL A 195 9.23 -10.54 -5.74
C VAL A 195 8.42 -10.58 -4.45
N GLN A 196 7.14 -10.91 -4.56
CA GLN A 196 6.25 -11.03 -3.41
C GLN A 196 6.67 -12.19 -2.52
N HIS A 197 6.71 -11.97 -1.21
CA HIS A 197 7.08 -13.00 -0.25
C HIS A 197 6.02 -14.12 -0.23
N PRO A 198 6.43 -15.39 -0.17
CA PRO A 198 5.51 -16.52 -0.20
C PRO A 198 4.60 -16.53 1.04
N GLY A 199 3.31 -16.83 0.82
CA GLY A 199 2.31 -16.97 1.89
C GLY A 199 1.80 -15.67 2.51
N VAL A 200 2.27 -14.50 2.06
CA VAL A 200 1.82 -13.20 2.60
C VAL A 200 0.35 -12.92 2.29
N GLN A 201 -0.11 -13.29 1.10
CA GLN A 201 -1.52 -13.13 0.72
C GLN A 201 -2.45 -13.90 1.65
N ASP A 202 -2.20 -15.19 1.88
CA ASP A 202 -3.02 -16.02 2.76
C ASP A 202 -3.01 -15.51 4.21
N LEU A 203 -1.85 -15.02 4.66
CA LEU A 203 -1.69 -14.42 5.97
C LEU A 203 -2.58 -13.17 6.10
N MET A 204 -2.46 -12.22 5.17
CA MET A 204 -3.23 -10.96 5.16
C MET A 204 -4.73 -11.21 5.02
N MET A 205 -5.13 -12.19 4.19
CA MET A 205 -6.52 -12.61 4.07
C MET A 205 -7.08 -13.22 5.36
N THR A 206 -6.25 -13.92 6.13
CA THR A 206 -6.64 -14.43 7.44
C THR A 206 -6.88 -13.28 8.43
N ASP A 207 -6.05 -12.24 8.37
CA ASP A 207 -6.15 -11.10 9.28
C ASP A 207 -7.35 -10.23 9.05
N ILE A 208 -7.65 -9.96 7.78
CA ILE A 208 -8.82 -9.17 7.47
C ILE A 208 -10.10 -9.92 7.83
N ARG A 209 -10.13 -11.26 7.71
CA ARG A 209 -11.26 -12.06 8.20
C ARG A 209 -11.41 -11.96 9.71
N ASN A 210 -10.31 -12.01 10.46
CA ASN A 210 -10.33 -11.79 11.91
C ASN A 210 -10.83 -10.38 12.28
N LEU A 211 -10.34 -9.35 11.58
CA LEU A 211 -10.77 -7.97 11.78
C LEU A 211 -12.24 -7.77 11.42
N GLN A 212 -12.72 -8.37 10.32
CA GLN A 212 -14.12 -8.35 9.90
C GLN A 212 -15.04 -8.99 10.94
N ALA A 213 -14.65 -10.15 11.47
CA ALA A 213 -15.39 -10.83 12.53
C ALA A 213 -15.45 -9.98 13.81
N PHE A 214 -14.33 -9.35 14.20
CA PHE A 214 -14.29 -8.43 15.33
C PHE A 214 -15.15 -7.17 15.08
N ALA A 215 -15.07 -6.58 13.90
CA ALA A 215 -15.87 -5.40 13.51
C ALA A 215 -17.37 -5.72 13.53
N LEU A 216 -17.78 -6.87 13.02
CA LEU A 216 -19.17 -7.33 13.04
C LEU A 216 -19.69 -7.54 14.47
N TYR A 217 -18.84 -8.07 15.36
CA TYR A 217 -19.18 -8.19 16.78
C TYR A 217 -19.38 -6.81 17.42
N MET A 218 -18.41 -5.91 17.25
CA MET A 218 -18.46 -4.54 17.79
C MET A 218 -19.67 -3.73 17.28
N GLN A 219 -20.04 -3.90 16.01
CA GLN A 219 -21.19 -3.24 15.41
C GLN A 219 -22.52 -3.70 16.01
N LYS A 220 -22.60 -4.97 16.46
CA LYS A 220 -23.80 -5.50 17.12
C LYS A 220 -23.92 -5.04 18.58
N THR A 221 -22.81 -4.80 19.27
CA THR A 221 -22.81 -4.58 20.72
C THR A 221 -22.62 -3.13 21.13
N ASP A 222 -21.75 -2.39 20.44
CA ASP A 222 -21.11 -1.19 21.01
C ASP A 222 -21.05 0.00 20.05
N ILE A 223 -20.93 -0.24 18.74
CA ILE A 223 -20.65 0.80 17.75
C ILE A 223 -21.82 0.90 16.77
N LYS A 224 -22.47 2.07 16.72
CA LYS A 224 -23.58 2.36 15.79
C LYS A 224 -23.13 2.71 14.37
N PHE A 225 -21.83 2.62 14.11
CA PHE A 225 -21.23 2.86 12.80
C PHE A 225 -21.01 1.54 12.08
N ASP A 226 -21.18 1.54 10.75
CA ASP A 226 -20.99 0.36 9.91
C ASP A 226 -19.50 0.09 9.66
N LEU A 227 -18.84 -0.48 10.66
CA LEU A 227 -17.44 -0.87 10.58
C LEU A 227 -17.23 -2.04 9.62
N TYR A 228 -18.21 -2.93 9.49
CA TYR A 228 -18.07 -4.09 8.62
C TYR A 228 -17.90 -3.69 7.15
N SER A 229 -18.71 -2.74 6.65
CA SER A 229 -18.56 -2.23 5.27
C SER A 229 -17.19 -1.61 5.02
N VAL A 230 -16.63 -0.88 6.00
CA VAL A 230 -15.25 -0.35 5.90
C VAL A 230 -14.24 -1.49 5.78
N THR A 231 -14.36 -2.53 6.60
CA THR A 231 -13.46 -3.70 6.52
C THR A 231 -13.65 -4.52 5.23
N LYS A 232 -14.82 -4.47 4.60
CA LYS A 232 -15.07 -5.10 3.29
C LYS A 232 -14.41 -4.33 2.14
N GLU A 233 -14.49 -3.00 2.17
CA GLU A 233 -13.75 -2.17 1.22
C GLU A 233 -12.24 -2.35 1.40
N MET A 234 -11.75 -2.48 2.64
CA MET A 234 -10.35 -2.83 2.89
C MET A 234 -9.97 -4.18 2.25
N GLU A 235 -10.83 -5.19 2.29
CA GLU A 235 -10.58 -6.51 1.68
C GLU A 235 -10.45 -6.42 0.17
N LYS A 236 -11.37 -5.68 -0.47
CA LYS A 236 -11.30 -5.41 -1.90
C LYS A 236 -9.99 -4.71 -2.27
N GLN A 237 -9.59 -3.73 -1.46
CA GLN A 237 -8.33 -3.01 -1.68
C GLN A 237 -7.10 -3.90 -1.47
N LEU A 238 -7.07 -4.74 -0.44
CA LEU A 238 -5.97 -5.69 -0.22
C LEU A 238 -5.75 -6.61 -1.41
N GLN A 239 -6.83 -7.12 -2.02
CA GLN A 239 -6.73 -8.00 -3.18
C GLN A 239 -6.08 -7.27 -4.37
N ASN A 240 -6.44 -6.00 -4.60
CA ASN A 240 -5.84 -5.19 -5.66
C ASN A 240 -4.38 -4.85 -5.35
N PHE A 241 -4.07 -4.46 -4.10
CA PHE A 241 -2.72 -4.08 -3.69
C PHE A 241 -1.72 -5.23 -3.73
N MET A 242 -2.19 -6.46 -3.55
CA MET A 242 -1.38 -7.66 -3.62
C MET A 242 -1.18 -8.17 -5.05
N SER A 243 -1.93 -7.64 -6.01
CA SER A 243 -1.82 -8.02 -7.41
C SER A 243 -0.72 -7.21 -8.10
N LEU A 244 0.43 -7.85 -8.32
CA LEU A 244 1.50 -7.26 -9.14
C LEU A 244 1.08 -7.07 -10.60
N ASP A 245 0.13 -7.88 -11.08
CA ASP A 245 -0.49 -7.73 -12.40
C ASP A 245 -1.35 -6.46 -12.50
N TYR A 246 -2.06 -6.13 -11.43
CA TYR A 246 -2.82 -4.89 -11.38
C TYR A 246 -1.85 -3.70 -11.53
N ALA A 247 -0.76 -3.69 -10.77
CA ALA A 247 0.26 -2.64 -10.87
C ALA A 247 0.91 -2.56 -12.27
N SER A 248 1.18 -3.70 -12.91
CA SER A 248 1.80 -3.74 -14.24
C SER A 248 0.88 -3.16 -15.33
N ILE A 249 -0.43 -3.47 -15.27
CA ILE A 249 -1.43 -2.97 -16.23
C ILE A 249 -1.49 -1.43 -16.18
N TYR A 250 -1.54 -0.82 -15.00
CA TYR A 250 -1.59 0.65 -14.89
C TYR A 250 -0.25 1.30 -15.23
N MET A 251 0.86 0.68 -14.87
CA MET A 251 2.16 1.19 -15.28
C MET A 251 2.27 1.23 -16.82
N TYR A 252 1.78 0.19 -17.50
CA TYR A 252 1.70 0.14 -18.95
C TYR A 252 0.74 1.17 -19.53
N SER A 253 -0.47 1.32 -18.96
CA SER A 253 -1.45 2.30 -19.47
C SER A 253 -0.93 3.74 -19.36
N ILE A 254 -0.18 4.07 -18.31
CA ILE A 254 0.51 5.37 -18.16
C ILE A 254 1.61 5.52 -19.21
N ALA A 255 2.45 4.49 -19.39
CA ALA A 255 3.53 4.52 -20.37
C ALA A 255 2.98 4.71 -21.80
N TYR A 256 1.88 4.02 -22.13
CA TYR A 256 1.21 4.11 -23.42
C TYR A 256 0.60 5.50 -23.67
N ASP A 257 -0.05 6.10 -22.67
CA ASP A 257 -0.65 7.44 -22.81
C ASP A 257 0.40 8.58 -22.81
N SER A 258 1.63 8.30 -22.37
CA SER A 258 2.74 9.26 -22.30
C SER A 258 3.71 9.24 -23.50
N LYS A 259 3.80 8.16 -24.30
CA LYS A 259 4.59 8.13 -25.57
C LYS A 259 4.03 7.17 -26.63
N ILE A 260 4.07 7.64 -27.89
CA ILE A 260 4.04 6.88 -29.15
C ILE A 260 4.93 5.61 -29.05
N GLY A 261 4.39 4.45 -29.43
CA GLY A 261 5.14 3.29 -29.95
C GLY A 261 5.99 2.51 -28.95
N TYR A 262 5.36 1.61 -28.18
CA TYR A 262 6.01 0.38 -27.69
C TYR A 262 5.05 -0.79 -27.94
N GLU A 263 5.36 -1.62 -28.93
CA GLU A 263 4.67 -2.89 -29.16
C GLU A 263 5.21 -3.93 -28.18
N PHE A 264 4.43 -4.22 -27.14
CA PHE A 264 4.39 -5.57 -26.58
C PHE A 264 2.93 -6.00 -26.53
N ASN A 265 2.58 -6.97 -27.39
CA ASN A 265 1.22 -7.28 -27.75
C ASN A 265 0.60 -8.31 -26.77
N PHE A 266 0.21 -7.87 -25.58
CA PHE A 266 -0.55 -8.71 -24.64
C PHE A 266 -2.04 -8.87 -25.03
N LEU A 267 -2.55 -8.03 -25.95
CA LEU A 267 -3.97 -7.99 -26.29
C LEU A 267 -4.45 -9.24 -27.04
N ARG A 268 -3.55 -9.99 -27.69
CA ARG A 268 -3.90 -11.22 -28.42
C ARG A 268 -3.87 -12.49 -27.56
N GLU A 269 -3.36 -12.41 -26.33
CA GLU A 269 -3.25 -13.53 -25.38
C GLU A 269 -4.10 -13.35 -24.11
N ALA A 270 -4.79 -12.21 -23.98
CA ALA A 270 -5.63 -11.90 -22.82
C ALA A 270 -6.78 -12.90 -22.58
N ASP A 271 -7.36 -13.47 -23.64
CA ASP A 271 -8.45 -14.46 -23.54
C ASP A 271 -8.00 -15.85 -23.08
N ALA A 272 -6.74 -16.23 -23.34
CA ALA A 272 -6.17 -17.48 -22.81
C ALA A 272 -5.76 -17.34 -21.33
N MET A 273 -5.58 -16.11 -20.85
CA MET A 273 -4.90 -15.78 -19.58
C MET A 273 -5.82 -15.54 -18.38
N GLU A 274 -7.14 -15.48 -18.55
CA GLU A 274 -8.08 -15.23 -17.43
C GLU A 274 -7.99 -16.29 -16.31
N LYS A 275 -7.52 -17.50 -16.63
CA LYS A 275 -7.33 -18.58 -15.65
C LYS A 275 -5.94 -18.60 -14.97
N ILE A 276 -4.95 -17.90 -15.51
CA ILE A 276 -3.55 -17.91 -15.02
C ILE A 276 -3.21 -16.62 -14.23
N ARG A 277 -3.87 -15.50 -14.52
CA ARG A 277 -3.66 -14.13 -13.97
C ARG A 277 -3.80 -13.92 -12.45
N ARG A 278 -4.12 -14.95 -11.66
CA ARG A 278 -4.43 -14.74 -10.23
C ARG A 278 -3.21 -14.74 -9.30
N PHE A 279 -2.00 -15.05 -9.79
CA PHE A 279 -0.89 -15.41 -8.92
C PHE A 279 0.53 -14.99 -9.38
N LEU A 280 0.68 -14.00 -10.26
CA LEU A 280 2.03 -13.50 -10.59
C LEU A 280 2.66 -12.83 -9.37
N ARG A 281 3.70 -13.49 -8.84
CA ARG A 281 4.45 -13.05 -7.65
C ARG A 281 5.74 -12.29 -8.01
N VAL A 282 5.97 -12.04 -9.30
CA VAL A 282 7.17 -11.38 -9.82
C VAL A 282 6.75 -10.25 -10.76
N LEU A 283 7.30 -9.06 -10.54
CA LEU A 283 7.18 -7.91 -11.43
C LEU A 283 8.56 -7.44 -11.85
N VAL A 284 8.81 -7.40 -13.15
CA VAL A 284 10.05 -6.88 -13.74
C VAL A 284 9.74 -5.53 -14.38
N MET A 285 10.53 -4.52 -14.06
CA MET A 285 10.38 -3.15 -14.58
C MET A 285 11.74 -2.54 -14.88
N GLU A 286 11.79 -1.50 -15.72
CA GLU A 286 13.03 -0.77 -15.99
C GLU A 286 13.59 -0.16 -14.70
N TYR A 287 14.92 -0.17 -14.55
CA TYR A 287 15.59 0.54 -13.47
C TYR A 287 15.63 2.05 -13.76
N VAL A 288 15.05 2.85 -12.86
CA VAL A 288 15.07 4.30 -12.96
C VAL A 288 16.21 4.88 -12.11
N ASP A 289 17.16 5.56 -12.75
CA ASP A 289 18.23 6.30 -12.07
C ASP A 289 17.71 7.64 -11.54
N GLY A 290 17.49 7.72 -10.21
CA GLY A 290 16.95 8.92 -9.59
C GLY A 290 17.25 9.04 -8.10
N VAL A 291 17.14 10.26 -7.58
CA VAL A 291 17.32 10.59 -6.16
C VAL A 291 15.96 10.59 -5.48
N PRO A 292 15.78 9.87 -4.36
CA PRO A 292 14.53 9.92 -3.60
C PRO A 292 14.22 11.34 -3.16
N ILE A 293 12.97 11.79 -3.29
CA ILE A 293 12.60 13.17 -2.92
C ILE A 293 12.94 13.49 -1.45
N LEU A 294 12.85 12.49 -0.56
CA LEU A 294 13.21 12.60 0.86
C LEU A 294 14.71 12.85 1.10
N LYS A 295 15.57 12.45 0.17
CA LYS A 295 17.02 12.66 0.21
C LYS A 295 17.49 13.84 -0.64
N LEU A 296 16.57 14.53 -1.29
CA LEU A 296 16.91 15.60 -2.21
C LEU A 296 17.70 16.71 -1.50
N GLY A 297 17.34 17.04 -0.26
CA GLY A 297 18.06 18.03 0.55
C GLY A 297 19.53 17.65 0.80
N ASP A 298 19.79 16.40 1.21
CA ASP A 298 21.14 15.90 1.47
C ASP A 298 21.98 15.88 0.19
N GLU A 299 21.36 15.46 -0.93
CA GLU A 299 22.03 15.39 -2.22
C GLU A 299 22.35 16.79 -2.77
N MET A 300 21.43 17.75 -2.58
CA MET A 300 21.69 19.15 -2.90
C MET A 300 22.85 19.71 -2.08
N ALA A 301 22.92 19.41 -0.79
CA ALA A 301 24.01 19.85 0.08
C ALA A 301 25.36 19.27 -0.37
N LYS A 302 25.42 17.97 -0.71
CA LYS A 302 26.63 17.32 -1.26
C LYS A 302 27.12 17.98 -2.55
N ARG A 303 26.19 18.45 -3.38
CA ARG A 303 26.48 19.16 -4.63
C ARG A 303 26.76 20.66 -4.45
N GLY A 304 26.79 21.15 -3.20
CA GLY A 304 27.02 22.56 -2.88
C GLY A 304 25.86 23.50 -3.23
N ILE A 305 24.66 22.96 -3.48
CA ILE A 305 23.48 23.73 -3.86
C ILE A 305 22.84 24.32 -2.59
N LYS A 306 22.84 25.65 -2.47
CA LYS A 306 22.20 26.35 -1.36
C LYS A 306 20.66 26.21 -1.46
N PRO A 307 19.94 25.79 -0.40
CA PRO A 307 18.48 25.57 -0.43
C PRO A 307 17.63 26.79 -0.82
N GLY A 308 18.15 28.00 -0.56
CA GLY A 308 17.55 29.29 -0.92
C GLY A 308 18.14 29.93 -2.17
N GLY A 309 19.05 29.24 -2.87
CA GLY A 309 19.64 29.74 -4.11
C GLY A 309 18.68 29.64 -5.31
N GLN A 310 18.95 30.41 -6.36
CA GLN A 310 18.16 30.41 -7.59
C GLN A 310 18.04 29.01 -8.22
N VAL A 311 19.12 28.23 -8.21
CA VAL A 311 19.14 26.85 -8.73
C VAL A 311 18.16 25.94 -7.98
N ALA A 312 18.11 26.05 -6.65
CA ALA A 312 17.18 25.30 -5.82
C ALA A 312 15.72 25.71 -6.06
N ALA A 313 15.46 27.00 -6.27
CA ALA A 313 14.13 27.53 -6.56
C ALA A 313 13.61 27.01 -7.92
N VAL A 314 14.45 27.05 -8.96
CA VAL A 314 14.10 26.53 -10.30
C VAL A 314 13.86 25.02 -10.25
N ALA A 315 14.73 24.26 -9.58
CA ALA A 315 14.54 22.81 -9.43
C ALA A 315 13.22 22.48 -8.72
N LYS A 316 12.89 23.17 -7.62
CA LYS A 316 11.61 23.01 -6.91
C LYS A 316 10.41 23.29 -7.82
N GLN A 317 10.45 24.36 -8.60
CA GLN A 317 9.39 24.70 -9.55
C GLN A 317 9.23 23.62 -10.64
N ASN A 318 10.34 23.11 -11.19
CA ASN A 318 10.30 22.05 -12.20
C ASN A 318 9.72 20.75 -11.65
N ILE A 319 10.11 20.35 -10.43
CA ILE A 319 9.57 19.17 -9.76
C ILE A 319 8.06 19.32 -9.53
N LEU A 320 7.62 20.48 -9.00
CA LEU A 320 6.21 20.74 -8.76
C LEU A 320 5.41 20.72 -10.06
N LYS A 321 5.93 21.34 -11.12
CA LYS A 321 5.33 21.34 -12.45
C LYS A 321 5.22 19.92 -13.00
N SER A 322 6.28 19.12 -12.92
CA SER A 322 6.31 17.74 -13.39
C SER A 322 5.30 16.86 -12.62
N LEU A 323 5.25 16.94 -11.29
CA LEU A 323 4.26 16.25 -10.46
C LEU A 323 2.82 16.66 -10.82
N THR A 324 2.57 17.96 -10.95
CA THR A 324 1.24 18.50 -11.28
C THR A 324 0.78 18.00 -12.64
N LEU A 325 1.66 18.02 -13.65
CA LEU A 325 1.35 17.52 -14.98
C LEU A 325 1.10 16.00 -14.99
N ALA A 326 1.90 15.22 -14.27
CA ALA A 326 1.72 13.77 -14.17
C ALA A 326 0.36 13.41 -13.53
N TYR A 327 0.02 14.03 -12.40
CA TYR A 327 -1.27 13.81 -11.74
C TYR A 327 -2.45 14.35 -12.54
N GLY A 328 -2.29 15.51 -13.19
CA GLY A 328 -3.30 16.06 -14.08
C GLY A 328 -3.60 15.15 -15.26
N GLN A 329 -2.57 14.61 -15.92
CA GLN A 329 -2.71 13.63 -16.99
C GLN A 329 -3.45 12.38 -16.51
N MET A 330 -3.01 11.77 -15.39
CA MET A 330 -3.63 10.60 -14.79
C MET A 330 -5.13 10.83 -14.51
N ILE A 331 -5.45 11.88 -13.73
CA ILE A 331 -6.80 12.17 -13.27
C ILE A 331 -7.71 12.60 -14.41
N LEU A 332 -7.30 13.59 -15.22
CA LEU A 332 -8.18 14.29 -16.16
C LEU A 332 -8.18 13.67 -17.57
N ARG A 333 -7.15 12.89 -17.94
CA ARG A 333 -7.05 12.31 -19.28
C ARG A 333 -7.03 10.78 -19.27
N SER A 334 -6.21 10.15 -18.44
CA SER A 334 -6.08 8.69 -18.41
C SER A 334 -7.24 8.00 -17.67
N GLY A 335 -7.88 8.70 -16.72
CA GLY A 335 -9.06 8.19 -16.00
C GLY A 335 -8.72 7.20 -14.89
N PHE A 336 -7.50 7.28 -14.36
CA PHE A 336 -7.06 6.55 -13.16
C PHE A 336 -5.92 7.35 -12.53
N PHE A 337 -5.63 7.15 -11.25
CA PHE A 337 -4.54 7.87 -10.60
C PHE A 337 -3.79 7.03 -9.57
N HIS A 338 -2.51 7.37 -9.40
CA HIS A 338 -1.69 6.84 -8.32
C HIS A 338 -2.22 7.33 -6.96
N ALA A 339 -2.91 6.46 -6.23
CA ALA A 339 -3.61 6.78 -4.99
C ALA A 339 -2.70 6.87 -3.76
N ASP A 340 -1.42 6.50 -3.91
CA ASP A 340 -0.42 6.56 -2.84
C ASP A 340 0.78 7.47 -3.16
N PRO A 341 0.60 8.81 -3.17
CA PRO A 341 1.64 9.79 -3.50
C PRO A 341 2.74 9.92 -2.41
N HIS A 342 3.06 8.84 -1.71
CA HIS A 342 4.03 8.87 -0.63
C HIS A 342 5.40 9.33 -1.16
N PRO A 343 6.14 10.20 -0.44
CA PRO A 343 7.44 10.70 -0.90
C PRO A 343 8.45 9.59 -1.25
N GLY A 344 8.36 8.42 -0.60
CA GLY A 344 9.19 7.25 -0.94
C GLY A 344 8.93 6.65 -2.33
N ASN A 345 7.81 6.97 -2.98
CA ASN A 345 7.50 6.53 -4.34
C ASN A 345 7.87 7.57 -5.40
N ILE A 346 8.56 8.64 -5.01
CA ILE A 346 8.90 9.75 -5.91
C ILE A 346 10.42 9.83 -6.04
N LEU A 347 10.91 9.57 -7.26
CA LEU A 347 12.30 9.78 -7.64
C LEU A 347 12.44 11.06 -8.46
N ILE A 348 13.49 11.81 -8.15
CA ILE A 348 13.92 12.97 -8.91
C ILE A 348 15.05 12.54 -9.83
N CYS A 349 14.74 12.45 -11.12
CA CYS A 349 15.67 12.07 -12.16
C CYS A 349 16.57 13.25 -12.57
N ARG A 350 17.50 12.99 -13.48
CA ARG A 350 18.32 14.04 -14.10
C ARG A 350 17.40 15.06 -14.78
N GLY A 351 17.76 16.34 -14.69
CA GLY A 351 16.93 17.42 -15.26
C GLY A 351 15.74 17.87 -14.40
N SER A 352 15.59 17.35 -13.16
CA SER A 352 14.43 17.63 -12.28
C SER A 352 13.11 17.02 -12.77
N GLU A 353 13.20 16.00 -13.63
CA GLU A 353 12.06 15.17 -14.00
C GLU A 353 11.66 14.26 -12.85
N VAL A 354 10.37 13.93 -12.77
CA VAL A 354 9.81 13.11 -11.70
C VAL A 354 9.43 11.74 -12.23
N ALA A 355 9.93 10.70 -11.60
CA ALA A 355 9.47 9.34 -11.80
C ALA A 355 8.63 8.89 -10.60
N LEU A 356 7.42 8.43 -10.89
CA LEU A 356 6.54 7.80 -9.92
C LEU A 356 6.79 6.30 -9.93
N LEU A 357 6.97 5.74 -8.74
CA LEU A 357 7.19 4.34 -8.50
C LEU A 357 5.97 3.70 -7.87
N ASP A 358 5.86 2.38 -8.01
CA ASP A 358 4.93 1.57 -7.24
C ASP A 358 3.44 1.87 -7.46
N TYR A 359 2.95 1.52 -8.65
CA TYR A 359 1.53 1.53 -9.01
C TYR A 359 0.69 0.43 -8.31
N GLY A 360 1.14 -0.07 -7.16
CA GLY A 360 0.40 -1.02 -6.34
C GLY A 360 -0.92 -0.45 -5.82
N GLN A 361 -1.03 0.88 -5.68
CA GLN A 361 -2.26 1.56 -5.30
C GLN A 361 -2.72 2.52 -6.41
N VAL A 362 -3.48 2.00 -7.36
CA VAL A 362 -4.16 2.81 -8.39
C VAL A 362 -5.67 2.74 -8.19
N LYS A 363 -6.35 3.84 -8.51
CA LYS A 363 -7.79 3.95 -8.48
C LYS A 363 -8.30 4.42 -9.83
N ASP A 364 -9.31 3.73 -10.34
CA ASP A 364 -10.04 4.15 -11.52
C ASP A 364 -10.95 5.35 -11.21
N LEU A 365 -11.00 6.28 -12.15
CA LEU A 365 -11.88 7.44 -12.16
C LEU A 365 -12.75 7.36 -13.42
N PRO A 366 -13.97 6.78 -13.30
CA PRO A 366 -14.90 6.71 -14.41
C PRO A 366 -15.13 8.09 -15.05
N GLU A 367 -15.37 8.10 -16.35
CA GLU A 367 -15.46 9.33 -17.14
C GLU A 367 -16.43 10.36 -16.54
N LYS A 368 -17.61 9.92 -16.08
CA LYS A 368 -18.59 10.79 -15.43
C LYS A 368 -18.02 11.52 -14.20
N LEU A 369 -17.28 10.79 -13.36
CA LEU A 369 -16.65 11.36 -12.16
C LEU A 369 -15.53 12.33 -12.54
N ARG A 370 -14.75 11.99 -13.57
CA ARG A 370 -13.66 12.80 -14.10
C ARG A 370 -14.13 14.12 -14.70
N LEU A 371 -15.19 14.08 -15.51
CA LEU A 371 -15.81 15.28 -16.07
C LEU A 371 -16.42 16.16 -14.98
N GLY A 372 -17.04 15.55 -13.96
CA GLY A 372 -17.56 16.30 -12.83
C GLY A 372 -16.47 16.95 -11.99
N TYR A 373 -15.35 16.25 -11.75
CA TYR A 373 -14.19 16.82 -11.08
C TYR A 373 -13.58 17.98 -11.89
N ALA A 374 -13.43 17.84 -13.20
CA ALA A 374 -12.95 18.91 -14.07
C ALA A 374 -13.86 20.15 -14.02
N SER A 375 -15.18 19.93 -14.06
CA SER A 375 -16.18 20.99 -13.92
C SER A 375 -16.04 21.72 -12.58
N LEU A 376 -15.84 20.97 -11.49
CA LEU A 376 -15.65 21.54 -10.15
C LEU A 376 -14.41 22.42 -10.09
N VAL A 377 -13.27 21.94 -10.61
CA VAL A 377 -12.01 22.68 -10.61
C VAL A 377 -12.13 23.98 -11.40
N LEU A 378 -12.77 23.95 -12.57
CA LEU A 378 -13.01 25.15 -13.38
C LEU A 378 -13.94 26.15 -12.66
N ALA A 379 -15.02 25.66 -12.06
CA ALA A 379 -15.96 26.51 -11.31
C ALA A 379 -15.29 27.20 -10.10
N ILE A 380 -14.41 26.49 -9.38
CA ILE A 380 -13.63 27.06 -8.28
C ILE A 380 -12.65 28.13 -8.80
N ALA A 381 -11.97 27.87 -9.93
CA ALA A 381 -11.07 28.83 -10.55
C ALA A 381 -11.78 30.11 -11.00
N ASP A 382 -13.02 29.97 -11.49
CA ASP A 382 -13.89 31.08 -11.89
C ASP A 382 -14.62 31.75 -10.70
N ASN A 383 -14.43 31.23 -9.48
CA ASN A 383 -15.11 31.67 -8.26
C ASN A 383 -16.65 31.63 -8.37
N ASP A 384 -17.19 30.62 -9.06
CA ASP A 384 -18.62 30.40 -9.33
C ASP A 384 -19.19 29.30 -8.42
N PRO A 385 -19.82 29.66 -7.27
CA PRO A 385 -20.32 28.67 -6.30
C PRO A 385 -21.52 27.87 -6.83
N ILE A 386 -22.27 28.42 -7.80
CA ILE A 386 -23.43 27.74 -8.38
C ILE A 386 -22.92 26.59 -9.24
N LYS A 387 -22.03 26.86 -10.20
CA LYS A 387 -21.44 25.79 -11.03
C LYS A 387 -20.68 24.76 -10.20
N ALA A 388 -20.01 25.17 -9.13
CA ALA A 388 -19.34 24.24 -8.23
C ALA A 388 -20.33 23.24 -7.61
N SER A 389 -21.49 23.72 -7.15
CA SER A 389 -22.55 22.87 -6.57
C SER A 389 -23.18 21.89 -7.56
N GLU A 390 -23.12 22.20 -8.87
CA GLU A 390 -23.73 21.40 -9.94
C GLU A 390 -22.75 20.44 -10.62
N SER A 391 -21.47 20.50 -10.27
CA SER A 391 -20.40 19.84 -11.04
C SER A 391 -20.53 18.32 -11.15
N TYR A 392 -21.20 17.65 -10.21
CA TYR A 392 -21.47 16.20 -10.27
C TYR A 392 -22.90 15.83 -10.69
N ARG A 393 -23.74 16.81 -11.05
CA ARG A 393 -25.09 16.53 -11.55
C ARG A 393 -25.02 15.95 -12.96
N PRO A 394 -25.91 15.00 -13.31
CA PRO A 394 -26.05 14.54 -14.70
C PRO A 394 -26.35 15.74 -15.58
N LYS A 395 -25.66 15.86 -16.73
CA LYS A 395 -26.02 16.89 -17.71
C LYS A 395 -27.36 16.49 -18.35
N PRO A 396 -28.25 17.44 -18.67
CA PRO A 396 -29.54 17.15 -19.31
C PRO A 396 -29.44 16.33 -20.61
N THR A 397 -28.28 16.36 -21.27
CA THR A 397 -27.98 15.60 -22.50
C THR A 397 -27.83 14.09 -22.29
N ASP A 398 -27.64 13.63 -21.05
CA ASP A 398 -27.51 12.19 -20.74
C ASP A 398 -28.88 11.52 -20.56
N ALA A 399 -29.97 12.29 -20.57
CA ALA A 399 -31.33 11.80 -20.37
C ALA A 399 -32.03 11.33 -21.68
N SER A 400 -31.37 11.45 -22.84
CA SER A 400 -31.94 11.09 -24.15
C SER A 400 -31.36 9.82 -24.78
N GLY A 401 -30.58 9.02 -24.05
CA GLY A 401 -30.03 7.77 -24.54
C GLY A 401 -30.24 6.64 -23.52
N VAL A 402 -30.99 5.61 -23.93
CA VAL A 402 -31.31 4.38 -23.18
C VAL A 402 -32.47 4.51 -22.20
N ALA A 403 -33.67 4.72 -22.74
CA ALA A 403 -34.81 3.95 -22.31
C ALA A 403 -34.78 2.62 -23.09
N GLU A 404 -34.28 1.54 -22.47
CA GLU A 404 -34.63 0.18 -22.87
C GLU A 404 -34.84 -0.68 -21.63
N ASP A 405 -35.98 -1.34 -21.62
CA ASP A 405 -36.53 -2.21 -20.59
C ASP A 405 -35.56 -3.28 -20.09
N SER A 406 -35.56 -3.49 -18.77
CA SER A 406 -35.95 -4.80 -18.23
C SER A 406 -36.19 -4.69 -16.73
N ALA A 407 -37.47 -4.53 -16.40
CA ALA A 407 -38.00 -5.06 -15.17
C ALA A 407 -37.74 -6.57 -15.10
N LEU A 408 -37.21 -7.06 -13.99
CA LEU A 408 -37.60 -8.33 -13.36
C LEU A 408 -37.09 -8.38 -11.91
N THR A 409 -37.99 -7.91 -11.04
CA THR A 409 -38.40 -8.51 -9.76
C THR A 409 -37.35 -8.82 -8.69
N THR A 410 -37.48 -8.03 -7.63
CA THR A 410 -37.55 -8.49 -6.24
C THR A 410 -38.19 -9.87 -6.08
N SER A 411 -37.47 -10.81 -5.46
CA SER A 411 -37.95 -11.74 -4.43
C SER A 411 -36.77 -12.22 -3.60
#